data_AF-A0A4Q3L9L1-F1
#
_entry.id   AF-A0A4Q3L9L1-F1
#
_cell.length_a   1.000
_cell.length_b   1.000
_cell.length_c   1.000
_cell.angle_alpha   90.00
_cell.angle_beta   90.00
_cell.angle_gamma   90.00
#
_symmetry.space_group_name_H-M   'P 1'
#
loop_
_entity.id
_entity.type
_entity.pdbx_description
1 polymer ?
#
loop_
_entity_poly.entity_id
_entity_poly.type
_entity_poly.pdbx_seq_one_letter_code
_entity_poly.pdbx_strand_id
1 'polypeptide(L)'
;MPWTQDQMAARAAKELQDGFYVNLGIGIPTLVANFVPDNMEVWLQSENGMLGIGPFPYEDEVDADLINAGKQTVTTIKGSSIFGSHDSFAMIRGGKINL
;
A
#
# COMPACT_ATOMS: atom_id res chain seq x y z
N MET A 1 -6.70 -19.18 -22.29
CA MET A 1 -5.52 -19.15 -21.40
C MET A 1 -5.91 -18.47 -20.09
N PRO A 2 -5.42 -18.94 -18.93
CA PRO A 2 -5.62 -18.25 -17.66
C PRO A 2 -4.90 -16.90 -17.66
N TRP A 3 -5.34 -15.96 -16.82
CA TRP A 3 -4.69 -14.67 -16.65
C TRP A 3 -3.35 -14.80 -15.91
N THR A 4 -2.39 -13.94 -16.25
CA THR A 4 -1.17 -13.76 -15.45
C THR A 4 -1.46 -12.96 -14.17
N GLN A 5 -0.53 -12.98 -13.21
CA GLN A 5 -0.66 -12.15 -11.99
C GLN A 5 -0.75 -10.65 -12.31
N ASP A 6 0.06 -10.18 -13.26
CA ASP A 6 0.00 -8.78 -13.73
C ASP A 6 -1.33 -8.44 -14.39
N GLN A 7 -1.92 -9.35 -15.17
CA GLN A 7 -3.25 -9.15 -15.76
C GLN A 7 -4.35 -9.06 -14.69
N MET A 8 -4.25 -9.89 -13.64
CA MET A 8 -5.16 -9.82 -12.50
C MET A 8 -4.98 -8.51 -11.72
N ALA A 9 -3.74 -8.10 -11.44
CA ALA A 9 -3.42 -6.85 -10.73
C ALA A 9 -3.87 -5.61 -11.52
N ALA A 10 -3.60 -5.56 -12.82
CA ALA A 10 -4.04 -4.48 -13.71
C ALA A 10 -5.57 -4.39 -13.81
N ARG A 11 -6.29 -5.52 -13.70
CA ARG A 11 -7.75 -5.51 -13.60
C ARG A 11 -8.20 -4.96 -12.25
N ALA A 12 -7.59 -5.39 -11.15
CA ALA A 12 -7.94 -4.94 -9.80
C ALA A 12 -7.63 -3.45 -9.59
N ALA A 13 -6.60 -2.91 -10.24
CA ALA A 13 -6.28 -1.48 -10.20
C ALA A 13 -7.42 -0.58 -10.69
N LYS A 14 -8.33 -1.11 -11.53
CA LYS A 14 -9.52 -0.37 -11.99
C LYS A 14 -10.60 -0.19 -10.91
N GLU A 15 -10.48 -0.87 -9.76
CA GLU A 15 -11.38 -0.68 -8.62
C GLU A 15 -10.92 0.50 -7.73
N LEU A 16 -9.71 1.00 -7.95
CA LEU A 16 -9.17 2.17 -7.25
C LEU A 16 -9.75 3.46 -7.81
N GLN A 17 -9.89 4.46 -6.94
CA GLN A 17 -10.33 5.80 -7.30
C GLN A 17 -9.39 6.83 -6.69
N ASP A 18 -9.37 8.01 -7.29
CA ASP A 18 -8.58 9.15 -6.81
C ASP A 18 -8.97 9.51 -5.36
N GLY A 19 -7.96 9.69 -4.52
CA GLY A 19 -8.09 9.99 -3.09
C GLY A 19 -8.40 8.78 -2.21
N PHE A 20 -8.37 7.54 -2.73
CA PHE A 20 -8.62 6.35 -1.91
C PHE A 20 -7.48 6.08 -0.92
N TYR A 21 -7.86 5.69 0.30
CA TYR A 21 -7.03 5.05 1.30
C TYR A 21 -7.22 3.53 1.21
N VAL A 22 -6.15 2.78 0.96
CA VAL A 22 -6.23 1.38 0.54
C VAL A 22 -5.28 0.50 1.35
N ASN A 23 -5.75 -0.68 1.77
CA ASN A 23 -4.89 -1.72 2.32
C ASN A 23 -4.73 -2.86 1.30
N LEU A 24 -3.49 -3.16 0.92
CA LEU A 24 -3.18 -4.22 -0.05
C LEU A 24 -2.53 -5.41 0.64
N GLY A 25 -3.22 -6.55 0.63
CA GLY A 25 -2.67 -7.82 1.10
C GLY A 25 -1.47 -8.31 0.26
N ILE A 26 -0.62 -9.13 0.87
CA ILE A 26 0.60 -9.66 0.23
C ILE A 26 0.25 -10.49 -1.02
N GLY A 27 1.03 -10.34 -2.10
CA GLY A 27 0.92 -11.13 -3.33
C GLY A 27 0.35 -10.33 -4.49
N ILE A 28 -0.70 -10.82 -5.15
CA ILE A 28 -1.35 -10.10 -6.26
C ILE A 28 -1.82 -8.69 -5.83
N PRO A 29 -2.42 -8.46 -4.65
CA PRO A 29 -2.87 -7.13 -4.28
C PRO A 29 -1.72 -6.12 -4.17
N THR A 30 -0.55 -6.50 -3.64
CA THR A 30 0.63 -5.60 -3.64
C THR A 30 1.09 -5.17 -5.04
N LEU A 31 0.87 -6.00 -6.08
CA LEU A 31 1.19 -5.62 -7.46
C LEU A 31 0.24 -4.53 -8.01
N VAL A 32 -0.96 -4.39 -7.44
CA VAL A 32 -1.97 -3.42 -7.89
C VAL A 32 -1.44 -1.99 -7.86
N ALA A 33 -0.61 -1.66 -6.86
CA ALA A 33 0.03 -0.35 -6.73
C ALA A 33 0.85 0.06 -7.97
N ASN A 34 1.45 -0.91 -8.68
CA ASN A 34 2.25 -0.65 -9.88
C ASN A 34 1.42 -0.30 -11.13
N PHE A 35 0.10 -0.46 -11.06
CA PHE A 35 -0.83 -0.20 -12.17
C PHE A 35 -1.74 1.00 -11.91
N VAL A 36 -1.48 1.77 -10.83
CA VAL A 36 -2.15 3.03 -10.54
C VAL A 36 -1.67 4.08 -11.55
N PRO A 37 -2.56 4.74 -12.31
CA PRO A 37 -2.19 5.84 -13.19
C PRO A 37 -1.52 7.00 -12.45
N ASP A 38 -0.51 7.62 -13.06
CA ASP A 38 0.25 8.74 -12.48
C ASP A 38 -0.61 9.97 -12.10
N ASN A 39 -1.79 10.10 -12.72
CA ASN A 39 -2.73 11.19 -12.47
C ASN A 39 -3.78 10.87 -11.39
N MET A 40 -3.57 9.81 -10.61
CA MET A 40 -4.45 9.37 -9.54
C MET A 40 -3.68 9.20 -8.23
N GLU A 41 -4.12 9.86 -7.17
CA GLU A 41 -3.52 9.74 -5.85
C GLU A 41 -4.20 8.61 -5.07
N VAL A 42 -3.42 7.62 -4.63
CA VAL A 42 -3.88 6.52 -3.78
C VAL A 42 -2.94 6.37 -2.59
N TRP A 43 -3.50 6.36 -1.40
CA TRP A 43 -2.77 6.27 -0.15
C TRP A 43 -2.75 4.83 0.36
N LEU A 44 -1.57 4.21 0.36
CA LEU A 44 -1.40 2.85 0.85
C LEU A 44 -1.25 2.82 2.37
N GLN A 45 -2.07 2.03 3.04
CA GLN A 45 -2.02 1.77 4.48
C GLN A 45 -1.35 0.42 4.76
N SER A 46 -0.50 0.40 5.78
CA SER A 46 0.12 -0.82 6.32
C SER A 46 -0.39 -1.10 7.73
N GLU A 47 -0.86 -2.33 7.95
CA GLU A 47 -1.43 -2.76 9.22
C GLU A 47 -0.45 -2.66 10.41
N ASN A 48 0.86 -2.71 10.14
CA ASN A 48 1.91 -2.54 11.15
C ASN A 48 2.15 -1.09 11.60
N GLY A 49 1.38 -0.11 11.11
CA GLY A 49 1.36 1.23 11.70
C GLY A 49 1.85 2.36 10.79
N MET A 50 1.52 2.31 9.50
CA MET A 50 1.96 3.31 8.53
C MET A 50 0.85 3.66 7.55
N LEU A 51 0.77 4.94 7.18
CA LEU A 51 -0.06 5.42 6.08
C LEU A 51 0.80 6.24 5.12
N GLY A 52 0.66 5.97 3.82
CA GLY A 52 1.53 6.49 2.78
C GLY A 52 2.78 5.63 2.58
N ILE A 53 2.61 4.34 2.29
CA ILE A 53 3.72 3.47 1.88
C ILE A 53 4.25 3.94 0.51
N GLY A 54 5.56 4.13 0.41
CA GLY A 54 6.26 4.42 -0.85
C GLY A 54 6.77 3.16 -1.57
N PRO A 55 7.54 3.31 -2.66
CA PRO A 55 8.18 2.19 -3.33
C PRO A 55 9.22 1.49 -2.45
N PHE A 56 9.75 0.38 -2.93
CA PHE A 56 10.95 -0.23 -2.34
C PHE A 56 12.14 0.75 -2.36
N PRO A 57 12.95 0.79 -1.30
CA PRO A 57 14.10 1.69 -1.20
C PRO A 57 15.21 1.31 -2.19
N TYR A 58 16.02 2.29 -2.58
CA TYR A 58 17.35 2.03 -3.14
C TYR A 58 18.29 1.44 -2.07
N GLU A 59 19.44 0.89 -2.48
CA GLU A 59 20.38 0.22 -1.55
C GLU A 59 20.84 1.10 -0.40
N ASP A 60 20.98 2.41 -0.63
CA ASP A 60 21.40 3.42 0.35
C ASP A 60 20.25 4.00 1.19
N GLU A 61 19.00 3.64 0.87
CA GLU A 61 17.78 4.08 1.58
C GLU A 61 17.19 2.96 2.47
N VAL A 62 17.81 1.78 2.50
CA VAL A 62 17.33 0.63 3.26
C VAL A 62 17.34 0.95 4.76
N ASP A 63 16.16 0.88 5.37
CA ASP A 63 15.97 1.05 6.81
C ASP A 63 15.19 -0.16 7.37
N ALA A 64 15.75 -0.81 8.39
CA ALA A 64 15.13 -1.97 9.04
C ALA A 64 13.89 -1.60 9.87
N ASP A 65 13.74 -0.34 10.26
CA ASP A 65 12.58 0.15 11.01
C ASP A 65 11.40 0.49 10.08
N LEU A 66 11.64 0.62 8.77
CA LEU A 66 10.63 0.92 7.75
C LEU A 66 10.30 -0.32 6.92
N ILE A 67 9.33 -1.10 7.41
CA ILE A 67 8.85 -2.30 6.74
C ILE A 67 7.34 -2.25 6.46
N ASN A 68 6.90 -2.96 5.43
CA ASN A 68 5.47 -3.22 5.20
C ASN A 68 4.97 -4.44 6.00
N ALA A 69 3.67 -4.71 5.91
CA ALA A 69 3.03 -5.89 6.49
C ALA A 69 3.65 -7.23 6.05
N GLY A 70 4.30 -7.27 4.89
CA GLY A 70 5.04 -8.43 4.35
C GLY A 70 6.49 -8.56 4.82
N LYS A 71 6.96 -7.66 5.72
CA LYS A 71 8.31 -7.66 6.31
C LYS A 71 9.40 -7.37 5.26
N GLN A 72 9.02 -6.65 4.22
CA GLN A 72 9.94 -6.10 3.23
C GLN A 72 10.21 -4.64 3.58
N THR A 73 11.45 -4.19 3.39
CA THR A 73 11.83 -2.77 3.58
C THR A 73 11.14 -1.90 2.54
N VAL A 74 10.63 -0.75 2.95
CA VAL A 74 9.88 0.18 2.10
C VAL A 74 10.27 1.62 2.43
N THR A 75 9.90 2.54 1.55
CA THR A 75 10.02 3.99 1.81
C THR A 75 8.68 4.59 2.24
N THR A 76 8.67 5.90 2.49
CA THR A 76 7.46 6.70 2.73
C THR A 76 7.29 7.74 1.63
N ILE A 77 6.07 8.21 1.43
CA ILE A 77 5.78 9.35 0.55
C ILE A 77 5.67 10.64 1.37
N LYS A 78 5.67 11.79 0.68
CA LYS A 78 5.47 13.07 1.36
C LYS A 78 4.07 13.10 2.00
N GLY A 79 4.03 13.37 3.31
CA GLY A 79 2.77 13.42 4.08
C GLY A 79 2.42 12.11 4.78
N SER A 80 3.27 11.08 4.71
CA SER A 80 3.09 9.85 5.47
C SER A 80 3.03 10.06 6.98
N SER A 81 2.35 9.15 7.66
CA SER A 81 2.24 9.14 9.12
C SER A 81 2.52 7.74 9.67
N ILE A 82 3.18 7.70 10.83
CA ILE A 82 3.46 6.48 11.59
C ILE A 82 2.61 6.50 12.88
N PHE A 83 2.03 5.35 13.23
CA PHE A 83 1.13 5.21 14.37
C PHE A 83 1.21 3.81 14.98
N GLY A 84 0.74 3.66 16.22
CA GLY A 84 0.75 2.36 16.89
C GLY A 84 -0.20 1.35 16.22
N SER A 85 0.03 0.05 16.42
CA SER A 85 -0.85 -0.99 15.87
C SER A 85 -2.30 -0.84 16.37
N HIS A 86 -2.52 -0.32 17.58
CA HIS A 86 -3.86 -0.05 18.10
C HIS A 86 -4.61 0.99 17.27
N ASP A 87 -3.96 2.07 16.84
CA ASP A 87 -4.53 3.09 15.96
C ASP A 87 -4.73 2.56 14.55
N SER A 88 -3.76 1.79 14.03
CA SER A 88 -3.86 1.11 12.74
C SER A 88 -5.12 0.26 12.64
N PHE A 89 -5.33 -0.62 13.63
CA PHE A 89 -6.51 -1.46 13.66
C PHE A 89 -7.79 -0.68 14.02
N ALA A 90 -7.70 0.45 14.74
CA ALA A 90 -8.85 1.33 14.93
C ALA A 90 -9.29 1.99 13.61
N MET A 91 -8.34 2.43 12.78
CA MET A 91 -8.57 2.97 11.44
C MET A 91 -9.25 1.93 10.53
N ILE A 92 -8.69 0.71 10.48
CA ILE A 92 -9.25 -0.41 9.70
C ILE A 92 -10.65 -0.79 10.20
N ARG A 93 -10.79 -1.10 11.50
CA ARG A 93 -12.06 -1.55 12.09
C ARG A 93 -13.15 -0.48 12.05
N GLY A 94 -12.75 0.79 12.12
CA GLY A 94 -13.63 1.95 12.01
C GLY A 94 -14.11 2.25 10.59
N GLY A 95 -13.73 1.44 9.59
CA GLY A 95 -14.12 1.61 8.20
C GLY A 95 -13.55 2.89 7.59
N LYS A 96 -12.33 3.29 7.99
CA LYS A 96 -11.65 4.49 7.46
C LYS A 96 -10.77 4.19 6.25
N ILE A 97 -10.67 2.92 5.86
CA ILE A 97 -10.01 2.45 4.64
C ILE A 97 -11.10 2.25 3.58
N ASN A 98 -10.90 2.83 2.40
CA ASN A 98 -11.86 2.75 1.30
C ASN A 98 -11.91 1.37 0.66
N LEU A 99 -10.74 0.72 0.52
CA LEU A 99 -10.58 -0.59 -0.11
C LEU A 99 -9.53 -1.46 0.60
#